data_AF-I3IIZ9-F1
#
_entry.id   AF-I3IIZ9-F1
#
_cell.length_a   1.000
_cell.length_b   1.000
_cell.length_c   1.000
_cell.angle_alpha   90.00
_cell.angle_beta   90.00
_cell.angle_gamma   90.00
#
_symmetry.space_group_name_H-M   'P 1'
#
loop_
_entity.id
_entity.type
_entity.pdbx_description
1 polymer ?
#
loop_
_entity_poly.entity_id
_entity_poly.type
_entity_poly.pdbx_seq_one_letter_code
_entity_poly.pdbx_strand_id
1 'polypeptide(L)'
;MYNILIIHGVIELDIESSVKEVFNFFGRIGYVIGGFFFTPDDIEHGILRANSPHPGSKLKQFSWFDKRKALCVTKLDPRIHFDLVCAASSCPPIEFYDPARIHEQLDIAGRSFGNRRGIVLDKNSNILYLSQIFKWYASDFGKTQQQVIRYVLNFADEDVKDYTLENINNLRIRYLPYNWNLNKSLE
;
A
#
# COMPACT_ATOMS: atom_id res chain seq x y z
N MET A 1 11.83 9.02 -0.17
CA MET A 1 11.73 9.58 -1.53
C MET A 1 10.33 9.48 -2.13
N TYR A 2 9.71 8.30 -2.18
CA TYR A 2 8.34 8.13 -2.72
C TYR A 2 7.33 9.14 -2.13
N ASN A 3 7.16 9.15 -0.80
CA ASN A 3 6.17 10.01 -0.13
C ASN A 3 6.42 11.51 -0.41
N ILE A 4 7.68 11.95 -0.46
CA ILE A 4 8.06 13.33 -0.82
C ILE A 4 7.66 13.64 -2.25
N LEU A 5 7.92 12.72 -3.18
CA LEU A 5 7.62 12.88 -4.60
C LEU A 5 6.10 13.03 -4.81
N ILE A 6 5.29 12.25 -4.09
CA ILE A 6 3.84 12.38 -4.08
C ILE A 6 3.39 13.76 -3.58
N ILE A 7 3.90 14.22 -2.42
CA ILE A 7 3.55 15.54 -1.88
C ILE A 7 3.95 16.65 -2.86
N HIS A 8 5.17 16.59 -3.38
CA HIS A 8 5.66 17.58 -4.33
C HIS A 8 4.82 17.60 -5.60
N GLY A 9 4.42 16.43 -6.13
CA GLY A 9 3.55 16.34 -7.30
C GLY A 9 2.16 16.91 -7.05
N VAL A 10 1.60 16.75 -5.85
CA VAL A 10 0.31 17.36 -5.47
C VAL A 10 0.41 18.88 -5.47
N ILE A 11 1.46 19.43 -4.87
CA ILE A 11 1.68 20.88 -4.78
C ILE A 11 1.95 21.48 -6.17
N GLU A 12 2.88 20.89 -6.93
CA GLU A 12 3.32 21.43 -8.22
C GLU A 12 2.23 21.38 -9.30
N LEU A 13 1.32 20.41 -9.22
CA LEU A 13 0.21 20.26 -10.17
C LEU A 13 -1.08 20.89 -9.68
N ASP A 14 -1.04 21.61 -8.55
CA ASP A 14 -2.18 22.31 -7.93
C ASP A 14 -3.41 21.41 -7.78
N ILE A 15 -3.21 20.18 -7.28
CA ILE A 15 -4.29 19.21 -7.10
C ILE A 15 -5.07 19.57 -5.84
N GLU A 16 -6.35 19.88 -5.98
CA GLU A 16 -7.17 20.38 -4.87
C GLU A 16 -7.97 19.28 -4.15
N SER A 17 -8.45 18.28 -4.89
CA SER A 17 -9.42 17.30 -4.38
C SER A 17 -8.89 15.88 -4.36
N SER A 18 -8.20 15.43 -5.41
CA SER A 18 -7.78 14.05 -5.58
C SER A 18 -6.69 13.93 -6.64
N VAL A 19 -5.69 13.08 -6.39
CA VAL A 19 -4.65 12.74 -7.37
C VAL A 19 -5.21 12.22 -8.71
N LYS A 20 -6.49 11.82 -8.74
CA LYS A 20 -7.20 11.40 -9.95
C LYS A 20 -7.53 12.53 -10.92
N GLU A 21 -7.43 13.79 -10.51
CA GLU A 21 -7.56 14.95 -11.41
C GLU A 21 -6.50 14.92 -12.51
N VAL A 22 -5.32 14.40 -12.18
CA VAL A 22 -4.22 14.24 -13.12
C VAL A 22 -4.21 12.82 -13.66
N PHE A 23 -4.46 12.69 -14.96
CA PHE A 23 -4.35 11.40 -15.64
C PHE A 23 -2.95 10.80 -15.47
N ASN A 24 -2.90 9.56 -15.03
CA ASN A 24 -1.68 8.79 -14.80
C ASN A 24 -0.67 9.49 -13.86
N PHE A 25 -1.17 10.17 -12.81
CA PHE A 25 -0.36 10.90 -11.84
C PHE A 25 0.90 10.11 -11.40
N PHE A 26 0.71 8.88 -10.90
CA PHE A 26 1.77 8.03 -10.36
C PHE A 26 2.80 7.55 -11.39
N GLY A 27 2.46 7.55 -12.68
CA GLY A 27 3.38 7.22 -13.77
C GLY A 27 3.93 8.46 -14.49
N ARG A 28 3.57 9.67 -14.07
CA ARG A 28 3.88 10.92 -14.77
C ARG A 28 4.88 11.79 -14.01
N ILE A 29 4.70 11.95 -12.71
CA ILE A 29 5.63 12.73 -11.88
C ILE A 29 6.88 11.91 -11.58
N GLY A 30 8.02 12.57 -11.36
CA GLY A 30 9.26 11.84 -11.09
C GLY A 30 10.45 12.72 -10.76
N TYR A 31 11.52 12.09 -10.29
CA TYR A 31 12.82 12.73 -10.07
C TYR A 31 13.93 11.98 -10.80
N VAL A 32 14.99 12.71 -11.15
CA VAL A 32 16.25 12.10 -11.60
C VAL A 32 17.11 11.79 -10.38
N ILE A 33 17.42 10.51 -10.17
CA ILE A 33 18.22 10.01 -9.05
C ILE A 33 19.32 9.13 -9.61
N GLY A 34 20.59 9.48 -9.36
CA GLY A 34 21.73 8.71 -9.86
C GLY A 34 21.76 8.54 -11.38
N GLY A 35 21.26 9.54 -12.13
CA GLY A 35 21.19 9.52 -13.59
C GLY A 35 19.99 8.78 -14.20
N PHE A 36 19.09 8.25 -13.38
CA PHE A 36 17.86 7.60 -13.84
C PHE A 36 16.62 8.39 -13.42
N PHE A 37 15.63 8.48 -14.30
CA PHE A 37 14.32 9.03 -13.96
C PHE A 37 13.47 7.97 -13.25
N PHE A 38 12.85 8.33 -12.12
CA PHE A 38 11.98 7.46 -11.34
C PHE A 38 10.64 8.13 -11.07
N THR A 39 9.58 7.44 -11.45
CA THR A 39 8.20 7.75 -11.07
C THR A 39 7.80 7.02 -9.77
N PRO A 40 6.69 7.40 -9.11
CA PRO A 40 6.08 6.58 -8.06
C PRO A 40 5.89 5.13 -8.46
N ASP A 41 5.33 4.87 -9.65
CA ASP A 41 5.12 3.50 -10.15
C ASP A 41 6.45 2.74 -10.28
N ASP A 42 7.51 3.41 -10.74
CA ASP A 42 8.84 2.81 -10.85
C ASP A 42 9.41 2.43 -9.48
N ILE A 43 9.23 3.27 -8.47
CA ILE A 43 9.72 3.02 -7.11
C ILE A 43 8.88 1.92 -6.44
N GLU A 44 7.57 2.02 -6.47
CA GLU A 44 6.69 1.06 -5.79
C GLU A 44 6.70 -0.29 -6.51
N HIS A 45 6.34 -0.31 -7.79
CA HIS A 45 6.12 -1.57 -8.52
C HIS A 45 7.40 -2.14 -9.09
N GLY A 46 8.29 -1.27 -9.56
CA GLY A 46 9.61 -1.65 -10.06
C GLY A 46 10.54 -2.05 -8.93
N ILE A 47 10.84 -1.13 -8.02
CA ILE A 47 11.88 -1.35 -7.01
C ILE A 47 11.37 -2.16 -5.82
N LEU A 48 10.38 -1.65 -5.09
CA LEU A 48 9.96 -2.18 -3.78
C LEU A 48 9.12 -3.46 -3.88
N ARG A 49 8.30 -3.60 -4.93
CA ARG A 49 7.53 -4.81 -5.20
C ARG A 49 8.27 -5.84 -6.07
N ALA A 50 9.60 -5.78 -6.10
CA ALA A 50 10.45 -6.73 -6.82
C ALA A 50 10.05 -6.87 -8.31
N ASN A 51 9.86 -5.73 -8.98
CA ASN A 51 9.40 -5.63 -10.36
C ASN A 51 8.09 -6.41 -10.56
N SER A 52 7.05 -6.09 -9.80
CA SER A 52 5.72 -6.67 -9.94
C SER A 52 4.83 -5.78 -10.81
N PRO A 53 3.80 -6.34 -11.48
CA PRO A 53 2.85 -5.54 -12.23
C PRO A 53 2.06 -4.58 -11.33
N HIS A 54 1.79 -3.38 -11.83
CA HIS A 54 0.80 -2.45 -11.24
C HIS A 54 -0.58 -3.16 -11.16
N PRO A 55 -1.42 -2.97 -10.13
CA PRO A 55 -2.73 -3.64 -10.02
C PRO A 55 -3.66 -3.47 -11.23
N GLY A 56 -3.58 -2.32 -11.89
CA GLY A 56 -4.28 -2.00 -13.15
C GLY A 56 -3.63 -2.53 -14.44
N SER A 57 -2.52 -3.26 -14.37
CA SER A 57 -1.77 -3.77 -15.54
C SER A 57 -1.28 -5.21 -15.32
N LYS A 58 -1.08 -5.95 -16.40
CA LYS A 58 -0.44 -7.28 -16.35
C LYS A 58 1.06 -7.22 -16.65
N LEU A 59 1.55 -6.07 -17.11
CA LEU A 59 2.94 -5.91 -17.50
C LEU A 59 3.83 -5.60 -16.29
N LYS A 60 5.05 -6.14 -16.33
CA LYS A 60 6.11 -5.82 -15.37
C LYS A 60 6.52 -4.36 -15.55
N GLN A 61 6.81 -3.67 -14.44
CA GLN A 61 7.18 -2.25 -14.46
C GLN A 61 8.45 -2.02 -15.28
N PHE A 62 9.47 -2.85 -15.08
CA PHE A 62 10.74 -2.78 -15.81
C PHE A 62 10.91 -3.98 -16.74
N SER A 63 11.24 -3.68 -18.00
CA SER A 63 11.62 -4.70 -18.99
C SER A 63 12.96 -5.35 -18.65
N TRP A 64 13.34 -6.40 -19.39
CA TRP A 64 14.65 -7.06 -19.21
C TRP A 64 15.83 -6.14 -19.56
N PHE A 65 15.65 -5.18 -20.47
CA PHE A 65 16.70 -4.25 -20.90
C PHE A 65 16.77 -2.97 -20.07
N ASP A 66 15.82 -2.77 -19.15
CA ASP A 66 15.82 -1.59 -18.29
C ASP A 66 16.88 -1.75 -17.19
N LYS A 67 17.88 -0.86 -17.22
CA LYS A 67 19.00 -0.88 -16.26
C LYS A 67 18.54 -0.68 -14.81
N ARG A 68 17.40 -0.01 -14.60
CA ARG A 68 16.81 0.22 -13.26
C ARG A 68 16.38 -1.09 -12.60
N LYS A 69 16.19 -2.17 -13.38
CA LYS A 69 15.90 -3.51 -12.86
C LYS A 69 16.97 -4.02 -11.89
N ALA A 70 18.22 -3.60 -12.04
CA ALA A 70 19.31 -3.97 -11.12
C ALA A 70 19.11 -3.40 -9.69
N LEU A 71 18.23 -2.40 -9.53
CA LEU A 71 17.94 -1.76 -8.25
C LEU A 71 16.76 -2.42 -7.52
N CYS A 72 16.05 -3.35 -8.15
CA CYS A 72 14.91 -4.03 -7.55
C CYS A 72 15.31 -4.80 -6.30
N VAL A 73 14.46 -4.77 -5.27
CA VAL A 73 14.64 -5.64 -4.12
C VAL A 73 14.51 -7.10 -4.57
N THR A 74 15.30 -7.98 -3.94
CA THR A 74 15.29 -9.42 -4.28
C THR A 74 14.05 -10.13 -3.73
N LYS A 75 13.49 -9.62 -2.63
CA LYS A 75 12.30 -10.14 -1.97
C LYS A 75 11.38 -8.99 -1.59
N LEU A 76 10.13 -9.07 -2.02
CA LEU A 76 9.07 -8.16 -1.61
C LEU A 76 8.77 -8.33 -0.11
N ASP A 77 8.68 -7.21 0.60
CA ASP A 77 8.08 -7.11 1.93
C ASP A 77 6.69 -6.49 1.80
N PRO A 78 5.58 -7.23 2.03
CA PRO A 78 4.24 -6.69 1.84
C PRO A 78 3.89 -5.52 2.77
N ARG A 79 4.68 -5.30 3.84
CA ARG A 79 4.46 -4.19 4.79
C ARG A 79 4.69 -2.82 4.16
N ILE A 80 5.36 -2.72 3.01
CA ILE A 80 5.51 -1.45 2.28
C ILE A 80 4.15 -0.81 1.95
N HIS A 81 3.10 -1.61 1.78
CA HIS A 81 1.74 -1.11 1.50
C HIS A 81 1.12 -0.34 2.67
N PHE A 82 1.71 -0.43 3.86
CA PHE A 82 1.31 0.31 5.06
C PHE A 82 2.14 1.57 5.30
N ASP A 83 3.08 1.87 4.41
CA ASP A 83 3.99 3.02 4.51
C ASP A 83 3.87 3.97 3.30
N LEU A 84 3.62 3.41 2.11
CA LEU A 84 3.51 4.23 0.91
C LEU A 84 2.25 5.11 0.96
N VAL A 85 2.49 6.42 1.00
CA VAL A 85 1.44 7.43 1.07
C VAL A 85 1.04 7.86 -0.33
N CYS A 86 -0.24 7.69 -0.60
CA CYS A 86 -0.94 8.02 -1.83
C CYS A 86 -1.53 9.44 -1.85
N ALA A 87 -1.17 10.30 -0.88
CA ALA A 87 -1.79 11.59 -0.56
C ALA A 87 -3.30 11.59 -0.25
N ALA A 88 -3.97 10.46 -0.41
CA ALA A 88 -5.38 10.29 -0.08
C ALA A 88 -5.64 10.29 1.45
N SER A 89 -6.87 10.58 1.83
CA SER A 89 -7.28 10.71 3.24
C SER A 89 -7.12 9.42 4.05
N SER A 90 -7.11 8.29 3.32
CA SER A 90 -7.00 6.96 3.89
C SER A 90 -5.54 6.46 3.99
N CYS A 91 -4.54 7.25 3.60
CA CYS A 91 -3.14 6.83 3.68
C CYS A 91 -2.60 7.00 5.12
N PRO A 92 -1.62 6.17 5.55
CA PRO A 92 -0.99 6.24 6.87
C PRO A 92 -0.20 7.55 7.07
N PRO A 93 0.12 7.95 8.32
CA PRO A 93 0.98 9.11 8.59
C PRO A 93 2.39 8.90 7.98
N ILE A 94 2.99 9.97 7.46
CA ILE A 94 4.33 9.93 6.85
C ILE A 94 5.37 9.82 7.96
N GLU A 95 6.20 8.78 7.90
CA GLU A 95 7.28 8.54 8.85
C GLU A 95 8.65 8.58 8.16
N PHE A 96 9.69 8.91 8.94
CA PHE A 96 11.08 8.77 8.52
C PHE A 96 11.63 7.42 8.98
N TYR A 97 12.14 6.64 8.04
CA TYR A 97 12.63 5.30 8.30
C TYR A 97 14.14 5.27 8.50
N ASP A 98 14.56 4.58 9.55
CA ASP A 98 15.95 4.26 9.84
C ASP A 98 16.25 2.85 9.30
N PRO A 99 17.25 2.68 8.40
CA PRO A 99 17.64 1.37 7.91
C PRO A 99 17.91 0.34 9.02
N ALA A 100 18.44 0.77 10.17
CA ALA A 100 18.73 -0.11 11.30
C ALA A 100 17.45 -0.58 12.03
N ARG A 101 16.33 0.13 11.87
CA ARG A 101 15.05 -0.14 12.56
C ARG A 101 13.89 -0.41 11.61
N ILE A 102 14.17 -0.57 10.31
CA ILE A 102 13.17 -0.66 9.25
C ILE A 102 12.10 -1.73 9.54
N HIS A 103 12.48 -2.90 10.07
CA HIS A 103 11.53 -3.97 10.37
C HIS A 103 10.57 -3.60 11.50
N GLU A 104 11.07 -2.99 12.58
CA GLU A 104 10.27 -2.53 13.71
C GLU A 104 9.29 -1.44 13.24
N GLN A 105 9.78 -0.47 12.47
CA GLN A 105 8.96 0.63 11.97
C GLN A 105 7.88 0.17 10.98
N LEU A 106 8.18 -0.80 10.11
CA LEU A 106 7.19 -1.40 9.22
C LEU A 106 6.14 -2.21 9.99
N ASP A 107 6.50 -2.88 11.08
CA ASP A 107 5.54 -3.58 11.94
C ASP A 107 4.62 -2.60 12.68
N ILE A 108 5.17 -1.49 13.18
CA ILE A 108 4.40 -0.41 13.80
C ILE A 108 3.42 0.19 12.78
N ALA A 109 3.88 0.48 11.56
CA ALA A 109 3.05 1.00 10.49
C ALA A 109 1.91 0.03 10.14
N GLY A 110 2.21 -1.27 10.02
CA GLY A 110 1.21 -2.30 9.76
C GLY A 110 0.14 -2.39 10.84
N ARG A 111 0.54 -2.43 12.12
CA ARG A 111 -0.42 -2.46 13.25
C ARG A 111 -1.26 -1.19 13.32
N SER A 112 -0.64 -0.03 13.13
CA SER A 112 -1.35 1.26 13.06
C SER A 112 -2.38 1.26 11.94
N PHE A 113 -2.03 0.77 10.75
CA PHE A 113 -2.94 0.64 9.62
C PHE A 113 -4.12 -0.30 9.91
N GLY A 114 -3.83 -1.49 10.45
CA GLY A 114 -4.86 -2.46 10.84
C GLY A 114 -5.88 -1.86 11.81
N ASN A 115 -5.39 -1.21 12.86
CA ASN A 115 -6.21 -0.68 13.94
C ASN A 115 -6.95 0.62 13.55
N ARG A 116 -6.44 1.42 12.60
CA ARG A 116 -7.11 2.62 12.07
C ARG A 116 -8.10 2.30 10.93
N ARG A 117 -8.90 1.24 11.09
CA ARG A 117 -9.90 0.74 10.12
C ARG A 117 -9.35 0.01 8.90
N GLY A 118 -8.09 -0.41 8.90
CA GLY A 118 -7.58 -1.35 7.89
C GLY A 118 -8.28 -2.72 7.96
N ILE A 119 -8.70 -3.10 9.17
CA ILE A 119 -9.37 -4.35 9.51
C ILE A 119 -10.52 -4.04 10.46
N VAL A 120 -11.74 -4.40 10.10
CA VAL A 120 -12.93 -4.20 10.95
C VAL A 120 -13.77 -5.46 10.96
N LEU A 121 -14.00 -6.03 12.13
CA LEU A 121 -14.82 -7.23 12.30
C LEU A 121 -16.20 -6.85 12.85
N ASP A 122 -17.24 -7.26 12.14
CA ASP A 122 -18.61 -7.25 12.63
C ASP A 122 -19.03 -8.69 12.98
N LYS A 123 -18.97 -9.01 14.27
CA LYS A 123 -19.32 -10.34 14.81
C LYS A 123 -20.81 -10.64 14.68
N ASN A 124 -21.69 -9.62 14.66
CA ASN A 124 -23.14 -9.83 14.59
C ASN A 124 -23.56 -10.28 13.19
N SER A 125 -22.97 -9.69 12.15
CA SER A 125 -23.24 -10.08 10.77
C SER A 125 -22.27 -11.13 10.22
N ASN A 126 -21.27 -11.53 11.00
CA ASN A 126 -20.18 -12.43 10.63
C ASN A 126 -19.43 -11.95 9.36
N ILE A 127 -19.07 -10.66 9.35
CA ILE A 127 -18.38 -10.00 8.23
C ILE A 127 -17.04 -9.43 8.70
N LEU A 128 -15.97 -9.76 7.96
CA LEU A 128 -14.68 -9.10 8.06
C LEU A 128 -14.54 -8.08 6.93
N TYR A 129 -14.48 -6.81 7.31
CA TYR A 129 -14.21 -5.70 6.42
C TYR A 129 -12.71 -5.44 6.35
N LEU A 130 -12.16 -5.42 5.14
CA LEU A 130 -10.74 -5.22 4.87
C LEU A 130 -10.53 -3.97 4.01
N SER A 131 -9.39 -3.28 4.16
CA SER A 131 -9.01 -2.21 3.24
C SER A 131 -8.89 -2.71 1.79
N GLN A 132 -9.19 -1.85 0.81
CA GLN A 132 -9.02 -2.19 -0.62
C GLN A 132 -7.58 -2.53 -1.00
N ILE A 133 -6.59 -2.10 -0.22
CA ILE A 133 -5.18 -2.47 -0.43
C ILE A 133 -5.02 -4.00 -0.47
N PHE A 134 -5.70 -4.71 0.43
CA PHE A 134 -5.69 -6.19 0.46
C PHE A 134 -6.38 -6.83 -0.74
N LYS A 135 -7.19 -6.07 -1.49
CA LYS A 135 -7.80 -6.50 -2.75
C LYS A 135 -6.91 -6.21 -3.94
N TRP A 136 -6.42 -4.98 -4.06
CA TRP A 136 -5.60 -4.53 -5.20
C TRP A 136 -4.25 -5.23 -5.24
N TYR A 137 -3.66 -5.47 -4.07
CA TYR A 137 -2.35 -6.09 -3.91
C TYR A 137 -2.45 -7.49 -3.29
N ALA A 138 -3.57 -8.19 -3.47
CA ALA A 138 -3.79 -9.51 -2.87
C ALA A 138 -2.62 -10.48 -3.10
N SER A 139 -2.02 -10.48 -4.30
CA SER A 139 -0.88 -11.32 -4.68
C SER A 139 0.37 -11.10 -3.84
N ASP A 140 0.50 -9.92 -3.25
CA ASP A 140 1.65 -9.54 -2.44
C ASP A 140 1.54 -10.14 -1.03
N PHE A 141 0.31 -10.31 -0.53
CA PHE A 141 0.03 -10.85 0.80
C PHE A 141 -0.15 -12.37 0.82
N GLY A 142 -0.61 -12.96 -0.30
CA GLY A 142 -0.83 -14.41 -0.39
C GLY A 142 -1.37 -14.88 -1.73
N LYS A 143 -1.29 -16.19 -1.99
CA LYS A 143 -1.79 -16.80 -3.25
C LYS A 143 -3.27 -17.14 -3.19
N THR A 144 -3.83 -17.29 -1.99
CA THR A 144 -5.26 -17.56 -1.77
C THR A 144 -5.86 -16.54 -0.82
N GLN A 145 -7.18 -16.38 -0.85
CA GLN A 145 -7.88 -15.48 0.07
C GLN A 145 -7.60 -15.83 1.54
N GLN A 146 -7.54 -17.12 1.91
CA GLN A 146 -7.20 -17.50 3.28
C GLN A 146 -5.75 -17.14 3.64
N GLN A 147 -4.80 -17.22 2.70
CA GLN A 147 -3.43 -16.80 2.95
C GLN A 147 -3.34 -15.29 3.16
N VAL A 148 -4.06 -14.50 2.35
CA VAL A 148 -4.17 -13.05 2.53
C VAL A 148 -4.75 -12.74 3.91
N ILE A 149 -5.89 -13.33 4.28
CA ILE A 149 -6.52 -13.11 5.60
C ILE A 149 -5.53 -13.44 6.73
N ARG A 150 -4.90 -14.61 6.69
CA ARG A 150 -3.92 -15.01 7.72
C ARG A 150 -2.74 -14.03 7.83
N TYR A 151 -2.26 -13.50 6.71
CA TYR A 151 -1.22 -12.47 6.73
C TYR A 151 -1.72 -11.18 7.38
N VAL A 152 -2.91 -10.71 6.98
CA VAL A 152 -3.53 -9.48 7.47
C VAL A 152 -3.77 -9.52 8.98
N LEU A 153 -4.16 -10.67 9.52
CA LEU A 153 -4.39 -10.85 10.96
C LEU A 153 -3.15 -10.67 11.83
N ASN A 154 -1.94 -10.64 11.28
CA ASN A 154 -0.74 -10.28 12.05
C ASN A 154 -0.75 -8.82 12.53
N PHE A 155 -1.60 -7.99 11.91
CA PHE A 155 -1.76 -6.57 12.22
C PHE A 155 -3.11 -6.25 12.87
N ALA A 156 -3.91 -7.27 13.19
CA ALA A 156 -5.18 -7.10 13.90
C ALA A 156 -4.99 -7.24 15.42
N ASP A 157 -5.93 -6.68 16.18
CA ASP A 157 -6.06 -6.96 17.61
C ASP A 157 -6.37 -8.46 17.85
N GLU A 158 -5.95 -8.97 19.00
CA GLU A 158 -6.04 -10.42 19.33
C GLU A 158 -7.47 -10.95 19.24
N ASP A 159 -8.46 -10.21 19.76
CA ASP A 159 -9.88 -10.59 19.68
C ASP A 159 -10.39 -10.74 18.24
N VAL A 160 -9.97 -9.85 17.34
CA VAL A 160 -10.32 -9.91 15.92
C VAL A 160 -9.65 -11.11 15.26
N LYS A 161 -8.38 -11.33 15.58
CA LYS A 161 -7.58 -12.44 15.05
C LYS A 161 -8.18 -13.78 15.45
N ASP A 162 -8.43 -14.00 16.73
CA ASP A 162 -8.91 -15.28 17.25
C ASP A 162 -10.29 -15.62 16.69
N TYR A 163 -11.24 -14.68 16.76
CA TYR A 163 -12.56 -14.86 16.18
C TYR A 163 -12.50 -15.17 14.67
N THR A 164 -11.65 -14.45 13.93
CA THR A 164 -11.50 -14.66 12.49
C THR A 164 -10.93 -16.03 12.18
N LEU A 165 -9.93 -16.50 12.93
CA LEU A 165 -9.32 -17.82 12.70
C LEU A 165 -10.28 -18.96 12.99
N GLU A 166 -11.06 -18.85 14.06
CA GLU A 166 -12.10 -19.83 14.42
C GLU A 166 -13.21 -19.92 13.35
N ASN A 167 -13.57 -18.77 12.75
CA ASN A 167 -14.69 -18.65 11.82
C ASN A 167 -14.28 -18.52 10.35
N ILE A 168 -13.00 -18.70 10.01
CA ILE A 168 -12.43 -18.32 8.70
C ILE A 168 -13.14 -18.93 7.50
N ASN A 169 -13.74 -20.11 7.65
CA ASN A 169 -14.46 -20.81 6.58
C ASN A 169 -15.90 -20.30 6.38
N ASN A 170 -16.49 -19.65 7.39
CA ASN A 170 -17.88 -19.18 7.39
C ASN A 170 -17.98 -17.65 7.34
N LEU A 171 -16.85 -16.95 7.53
CA LEU A 171 -16.77 -15.50 7.58
C LEU A 171 -16.91 -14.89 6.18
N ARG A 172 -17.77 -13.89 6.06
CA ARG A 172 -17.92 -13.15 4.82
C ARG A 172 -16.89 -12.04 4.73
N ILE A 173 -16.16 -11.97 3.62
CA ILE A 173 -15.17 -10.92 3.40
C ILE A 173 -15.78 -9.78 2.57
N ARG A 174 -15.67 -8.55 3.08
CA ARG A 174 -16.02 -7.33 2.35
C ARG A 174 -14.86 -6.37 2.35
N TYR A 175 -14.84 -5.46 1.39
CA TYR A 175 -13.81 -4.43 1.30
C TYR A 175 -14.42 -3.07 1.58
N LEU A 176 -13.76 -2.27 2.42
CA LEU A 176 -14.16 -0.90 2.72
C LEU A 176 -14.01 -0.01 1.49
N PRO A 177 -14.88 1.00 1.29
CA PRO A 177 -14.66 2.00 0.26
C PRO A 177 -13.33 2.73 0.51
N TYR A 178 -12.63 3.08 -0.56
CA TYR A 178 -11.35 3.78 -0.48
C TYR A 178 -11.58 5.23 -0.88
N ASN A 179 -11.33 6.16 0.03
CA ASN A 179 -11.48 7.57 -0.24
C ASN A 179 -10.20 8.10 -0.89
N TRP A 180 -10.30 8.48 -2.17
CA TRP A 180 -9.19 9.03 -2.94
C TRP A 180 -9.04 10.54 -2.75
N ASN A 181 -9.94 11.19 -2.01
CA ASN A 181 -9.81 12.61 -1.72
C ASN A 181 -8.54 12.86 -0.91
N LEU A 182 -7.86 13.99 -1.13
CA LEU A 182 -6.66 14.35 -0.41
C LEU A 182 -6.91 14.43 1.11
N ASN A 183 -5.87 14.12 1.89
CA ASN A 183 -5.86 14.40 3.32
C ASN A 183 -5.95 15.92 3.53
N LYS A 184 -7.15 16.43 3.82
CA LYS A 184 -7.32 17.84 4.18
C LYS A 184 -6.90 18.04 5.63
N SER A 185 -5.78 18.70 5.83
CA SER A 185 -5.47 19.41 7.07
C SER A 185 -4.95 20.79 6.70
N LEU A 186 -5.84 21.80 6.77
CA LEU A 186 -5.60 23.23 7.01
C LEU A 186 -6.93 23.98 6.82
N GLU A 187 -7.80 23.91 7.82
CA GLU A 187 -8.55 25.04 8.39
C GLU A 187 -8.59 24.83 9.92
#